data_AF-A0A1G9XPG2-F1
#
_entry.id   AF-A0A1G9XPG2-F1
#
_cell.length_a   1.000
_cell.length_b   1.000
_cell.length_c   1.000
_cell.angle_alpha   90.00
_cell.angle_beta   90.00
_cell.angle_gamma   90.00
#
_symmetry.space_group_name_H-M   'P 1'
#
loop_
_entity.id
_entity.type
_entity.pdbx_description
1 polymer ?
#
loop_
_entity_poly.entity_id
_entity_poly.type
_entity_poly.pdbx_seq_one_letter_code
_entity_poly.pdbx_strand_id
1 'polypeptide(L)'
;MAKFYLPFFLLLLLVLEGVAVDFLPNSLVTGRWMIAAHWVLLYLVLISIFYDLENTYVSVLYAIVFGLMIDIVYTSVLGVYMFIYPLVVYGIHGLKKLLHTNFLVALVLSALAVALADTGIYIVYSFIGLTELPWQDYFYIRLIPTLLANVLFLLLIYPLTKPKLVKWSTERFNTSGKL
;
A
#
# COMPACT_ATOMS: atom_id res chain seq x y z
N MET A 1 -7.90 18.96 -10.86
CA MET A 1 -6.51 18.51 -11.08
C MET A 1 -6.18 17.21 -10.32
N ALA A 2 -6.42 17.13 -9.01
CA ALA A 2 -6.13 15.93 -8.19
C ALA A 2 -6.66 14.60 -8.76
N LYS A 3 -7.83 14.60 -9.39
CA LYS A 3 -8.46 13.39 -9.99
C LYS A 3 -7.59 12.68 -11.05
N PHE A 4 -6.71 13.40 -11.74
CA PHE A 4 -5.77 12.82 -12.71
C PHE A 4 -4.40 12.53 -12.10
N TYR A 5 -3.92 13.38 -11.18
CA TYR A 5 -2.62 13.20 -10.54
C TYR A 5 -2.55 11.99 -9.61
N LEU A 6 -3.63 11.69 -8.87
CA LEU A 6 -3.69 10.51 -7.98
C LEU A 6 -3.49 9.19 -8.74
N PRO A 7 -4.31 8.85 -9.77
CA PRO A 7 -4.13 7.61 -10.52
C PRO A 7 -2.84 7.60 -11.33
N PHE A 8 -2.37 8.75 -11.85
CA PHE A 8 -1.10 8.82 -12.54
C PHE A 8 0.08 8.45 -11.63
N PHE A 9 0.08 8.95 -10.39
CA PHE A 9 1.12 8.60 -9.43
C PHE A 9 1.03 7.14 -8.98
N LEU A 10 -0.18 6.60 -8.80
CA LEU A 10 -0.37 5.16 -8.55
C LEU A 10 0.15 4.30 -9.70
N LEU A 11 -0.06 4.70 -10.96
CA LEU A 11 0.45 4.01 -12.13
C LEU A 11 1.98 4.07 -12.19
N LEU A 12 2.57 5.23 -11.89
CA LEU A 12 4.02 5.36 -11.76
C LEU A 12 4.56 4.40 -10.69
N LEU A 13 3.93 4.36 -9.52
CA LEU A 13 4.32 3.45 -8.44
C LEU A 13 4.14 1.99 -8.83
N LEU A 14 3.09 1.63 -9.56
CA LEU A 14 2.88 0.28 -10.08
C LEU A 14 4.06 -0.15 -10.94
N VAL A 15 4.46 0.67 -11.93
CA VAL A 15 5.60 0.38 -12.79
C VAL A 15 6.89 0.26 -11.98
N LEU A 16 7.12 1.18 -11.05
CA LEU A 16 8.28 1.17 -10.17
C LEU A 16 8.31 -0.07 -9.27
N GLU A 17 7.16 -0.51 -8.75
CA GLU A 17 7.01 -1.73 -7.94
C GLU A 17 7.43 -2.97 -8.75
N GLY A 18 7.09 -3.02 -10.04
CA GLY A 18 7.50 -4.10 -10.94
C GLY A 18 9.01 -4.20 -11.18
N VAL A 19 9.74 -3.09 -11.15
CA VAL A 19 11.22 -3.05 -11.31
C VAL A 19 11.95 -2.98 -9.97
N ALA A 20 11.23 -3.01 -8.83
CA ALA A 20 11.83 -2.84 -7.52
C ALA A 20 12.89 -3.90 -7.19
N VAL A 21 12.71 -5.12 -7.69
CA VAL A 21 13.66 -6.23 -7.51
C VAL A 21 14.98 -5.97 -8.22
N ASP A 22 14.96 -5.29 -9.38
CA ASP A 22 16.17 -4.98 -10.15
C ASP A 22 17.03 -3.90 -9.49
N PHE A 23 16.43 -3.08 -8.61
CA PHE A 23 17.15 -2.08 -7.82
C PHE A 23 17.78 -2.65 -6.54
N LEU A 24 17.45 -3.88 -6.16
CA LEU A 24 18.05 -4.52 -4.99
C LEU A 24 19.44 -5.07 -5.35
N PRO A 25 20.45 -4.89 -4.47
CA PRO A 25 21.75 -5.52 -4.63
C PRO A 25 21.61 -7.03 -4.85
N ASN A 26 22.38 -7.58 -5.79
CA ASN A 26 22.35 -9.02 -6.09
C ASN A 26 22.50 -9.88 -4.83
N SER A 27 23.26 -9.45 -3.83
CA SER A 27 23.40 -10.17 -2.55
C SER A 27 22.11 -10.31 -1.74
N LEU A 28 21.17 -9.37 -1.89
CA LEU A 28 19.85 -9.44 -1.26
C LEU A 28 18.86 -10.23 -2.13
N VAL A 29 19.00 -10.17 -3.46
CA VAL A 29 18.15 -10.91 -4.41
C VAL A 29 18.49 -12.40 -4.45
N THR A 30 19.78 -12.75 -4.42
CA THR A 30 20.25 -14.15 -4.34
C THR A 30 20.39 -14.65 -2.90
N GLY A 31 20.09 -13.79 -1.92
CA GLY A 31 20.11 -14.13 -0.51
C GLY A 31 18.92 -15.01 -0.12
N ARG A 32 18.84 -15.36 1.16
CA ARG A 32 17.68 -16.10 1.69
C ARG A 32 16.41 -15.23 1.74
N TRP A 33 16.54 -13.90 1.77
CA TRP A 33 15.44 -12.96 2.04
C TRP A 33 14.53 -12.75 0.84
N MET A 34 13.22 -12.70 1.09
CA MET A 34 12.19 -12.46 0.08
C MET A 34 11.53 -11.13 0.36
N ILE A 35 11.97 -10.07 -0.32
CA ILE A 35 11.46 -8.71 -0.10
C ILE A 35 10.38 -8.42 -1.14
N ALA A 36 9.15 -8.17 -0.68
CA ALA A 36 8.06 -7.70 -1.53
C ALA A 36 7.94 -6.16 -1.46
N ALA A 37 7.80 -5.49 -2.60
CA ALA A 37 7.48 -4.08 -2.64
C ALA A 37 5.95 -3.91 -2.60
N HIS A 38 5.45 -3.06 -1.70
CA HIS A 38 4.03 -2.72 -1.54
C HIS A 38 3.82 -1.20 -1.69
N TRP A 39 4.49 -0.60 -2.67
CA TRP A 39 4.55 0.85 -2.83
C TRP A 39 3.20 1.45 -3.22
N VAL A 40 2.45 0.76 -4.07
CA VAL A 40 1.07 1.11 -4.41
C VAL A 40 0.19 1.11 -3.15
N LEU A 41 0.29 0.08 -2.32
CA LEU A 41 -0.47 -0.01 -1.06
C LEU A 41 -0.13 1.14 -0.11
N LEU A 42 1.16 1.45 0.07
CA LEU A 42 1.59 2.55 0.93
C LEU A 42 0.98 3.88 0.49
N TYR A 43 0.96 4.16 -0.81
CA TYR A 43 0.36 5.39 -1.31
C TYR A 43 -1.17 5.39 -1.18
N LEU A 44 -1.85 4.24 -1.36
CA LEU A 44 -3.28 4.11 -1.08
C LEU A 44 -3.61 4.40 0.39
N VAL A 45 -2.77 3.94 1.31
CA VAL A 45 -2.89 4.25 2.75
C VAL A 45 -2.71 5.74 2.99
N LEU A 46 -1.73 6.38 2.36
CA LEU A 46 -1.54 7.84 2.47
C LEU A 46 -2.74 8.62 1.92
N ILE A 47 -3.37 8.17 0.82
CA ILE A 47 -4.62 8.74 0.32
C ILE A 47 -5.72 8.58 1.38
N SER A 48 -5.86 7.41 1.98
CA SER A 48 -6.84 7.17 3.05
C SER A 48 -6.64 8.10 4.26
N ILE A 49 -5.38 8.34 4.65
CA ILE A 49 -5.03 9.17 5.81
C ILE A 49 -5.11 10.67 5.51
N PHE A 50 -4.68 11.15 4.34
CA PHE A 50 -4.53 12.59 4.10
C PHE A 50 -5.51 13.17 3.08
N TYR A 51 -6.10 12.35 2.22
CA TYR A 51 -7.01 12.80 1.17
C TYR A 51 -8.48 12.50 1.48
N ASP A 52 -8.79 11.29 1.94
CA ASP A 52 -10.16 10.89 2.25
C ASP A 52 -10.69 11.55 3.54
N LEU A 53 -11.92 12.07 3.47
CA LEU A 53 -12.72 12.46 4.63
C LEU A 53 -13.42 11.25 5.25
N GLU A 54 -14.00 11.42 6.43
CA GLU A 54 -14.66 10.34 7.20
C GLU A 54 -15.76 9.58 6.44
N ASN A 55 -16.41 10.23 5.47
CA ASN A 55 -17.50 9.67 4.68
C ASN A 55 -17.10 9.39 3.22
N THR A 56 -15.81 9.49 2.88
CA THR A 56 -15.31 9.28 1.52
C THR A 56 -14.38 8.06 1.48
N TYR A 57 -14.63 7.16 0.53
CA TYR A 57 -13.89 5.90 0.38
C TYR A 57 -13.17 5.81 -0.98
N VAL A 58 -12.58 6.92 -1.45
CA VAL A 58 -11.91 6.95 -2.76
C VAL A 58 -10.66 6.07 -2.75
N SER A 59 -9.93 6.03 -1.62
CA SER A 59 -8.79 5.13 -1.44
C SER A 59 -9.16 3.65 -1.61
N VAL A 60 -10.32 3.22 -1.11
CA VAL A 60 -10.80 1.84 -1.23
C VAL A 60 -11.10 1.50 -2.70
N LEU A 61 -11.75 2.40 -3.44
CA LEU A 61 -12.02 2.20 -4.86
C LEU A 61 -10.72 2.09 -5.67
N TYR A 62 -9.74 2.95 -5.39
CA TYR A 62 -8.42 2.83 -6.01
C TYR A 62 -7.70 1.55 -5.60
N ALA A 63 -7.87 1.06 -4.37
CA ALA A 63 -7.29 -0.19 -3.93
C ALA A 63 -7.86 -1.40 -4.68
N ILE A 64 -9.16 -1.41 -5.02
CA ILE A 64 -9.75 -2.44 -5.89
C ILE A 64 -9.12 -2.39 -7.28
N VAL A 65 -9.11 -1.21 -7.91
CA VAL A 65 -8.63 -1.05 -9.30
C VAL A 65 -7.14 -1.39 -9.41
N PHE A 66 -6.30 -0.81 -8.56
CA PHE A 66 -4.86 -1.05 -8.61
C PHE A 66 -4.46 -2.41 -8.05
N GLY A 67 -5.22 -2.97 -7.09
CA GLY A 67 -5.06 -4.36 -6.67
C GLY A 67 -5.31 -5.33 -7.83
N LEU A 68 -6.36 -5.10 -8.61
CA LEU A 68 -6.63 -5.88 -9.83
C LEU A 68 -5.52 -5.70 -10.88
N MET A 69 -4.99 -4.48 -11.05
CA MET A 69 -3.87 -4.27 -11.96
C MET A 69 -2.62 -5.03 -11.54
N ILE A 70 -2.30 -5.07 -10.24
CA ILE A 70 -1.19 -5.88 -9.71
C ILE A 70 -1.42 -7.35 -10.02
N ASP A 71 -2.64 -7.86 -9.78
CA ASP A 71 -2.98 -9.24 -10.08
C ASP A 71 -2.81 -9.59 -11.57
N ILE A 72 -3.14 -8.66 -12.48
CA ILE A 72 -3.02 -8.88 -13.93
C ILE A 72 -1.56 -8.82 -14.40
N VAL A 73 -0.75 -7.92 -13.82
CA VAL A 73 0.58 -7.61 -14.35
C VAL A 73 1.68 -8.45 -13.69
N TYR A 74 1.56 -8.71 -12.38
CA TYR A 74 2.66 -9.25 -11.57
C TYR A 74 2.39 -10.63 -10.97
N THR A 75 1.15 -11.11 -10.96
CA THR A 75 0.81 -12.37 -10.30
C THR A 75 0.20 -13.39 -11.26
N SER A 76 0.21 -14.65 -10.86
CA SER A 76 -0.42 -15.75 -11.60
C SER A 76 -1.88 -15.99 -11.21
N VAL A 77 -2.34 -15.36 -10.12
CA VAL A 77 -3.69 -15.57 -9.56
C VAL A 77 -4.45 -14.26 -9.51
N LEU A 78 -5.52 -14.21 -10.29
CA LEU A 78 -6.36 -13.04 -10.37
C LEU A 78 -7.22 -12.92 -9.11
N GLY A 79 -7.21 -11.74 -8.49
CA GLY A 79 -8.13 -11.35 -7.43
C GLY A 79 -7.53 -11.27 -6.03
N VAL A 80 -6.34 -11.83 -5.77
CA VAL A 80 -5.77 -11.85 -4.41
C VAL A 80 -5.47 -10.42 -3.94
N TYR A 81 -4.73 -9.64 -4.73
CA TYR A 81 -4.46 -8.25 -4.39
C TYR A 81 -5.72 -7.39 -4.50
N MET A 82 -6.58 -7.65 -5.49
CA MET A 82 -7.87 -6.97 -5.65
C MET A 82 -8.75 -7.06 -4.40
N PHE A 83 -8.71 -8.15 -3.63
CA PHE A 83 -9.49 -8.28 -2.39
C PHE A 83 -8.72 -7.83 -1.15
N ILE A 84 -7.45 -8.20 -1.01
CA ILE A 84 -6.67 -7.91 0.19
C ILE A 84 -6.39 -6.41 0.34
N TYR A 85 -5.99 -5.72 -0.72
CA TYR A 85 -5.67 -4.29 -0.65
C TYR A 85 -6.83 -3.41 -0.19
N PRO A 86 -8.05 -3.49 -0.77
CA PRO A 86 -9.17 -2.68 -0.30
C PRO A 86 -9.63 -3.07 1.09
N LEU A 87 -9.56 -4.35 1.48
CA LEU A 87 -9.89 -4.78 2.84
C LEU A 87 -8.98 -4.10 3.87
N VAL A 88 -7.67 -4.11 3.61
CA VAL A 88 -6.68 -3.46 4.47
C VAL A 88 -6.87 -1.95 4.48
N VAL A 89 -7.01 -1.32 3.31
CA VAL A 89 -7.19 0.15 3.19
C VAL A 89 -8.47 0.60 3.89
N TYR A 90 -9.55 -0.16 3.79
CA TYR A 90 -10.81 0.10 4.51
C TYR A 90 -10.62 0.00 6.03
N GLY A 91 -9.92 -1.03 6.51
CA GLY A 91 -9.57 -1.16 7.93
C GLY A 91 -8.78 0.04 8.44
N ILE A 92 -7.74 0.46 7.70
CA ILE A 92 -6.93 1.64 8.03
C ILE A 92 -7.74 2.93 8.01
N HIS A 93 -8.67 3.08 7.05
CA HIS A 93 -9.59 4.21 7.01
C HIS A 93 -10.43 4.31 8.29
N GLY A 94 -10.89 3.18 8.83
CA GLY A 94 -11.59 3.13 10.12
C GLY A 94 -10.69 3.47 11.31
N LEU A 95 -9.49 2.88 11.37
CA LEU A 95 -8.51 3.09 12.44
C LEU A 95 -8.04 4.55 12.53
N LYS A 96 -7.88 5.23 11.39
CA LYS A 96 -7.53 6.65 11.31
C LYS A 96 -8.48 7.52 12.13
N LYS A 97 -9.79 7.20 12.18
CA LYS A 97 -10.78 8.00 12.92
C LYS A 97 -10.53 8.02 14.43
N LEU A 98 -9.87 6.97 14.95
CA LEU A 98 -9.58 6.81 16.37
C LEU A 98 -8.26 7.46 16.79
N LEU A 99 -7.42 7.87 15.83
CA LEU A 99 -6.04 8.29 16.06
C LEU A 99 -5.80 9.72 15.56
N HIS A 100 -5.22 10.56 16.41
CA HIS A 100 -4.81 11.89 16.00
C HIS A 100 -3.75 11.81 14.90
N THR A 101 -4.07 12.35 13.72
CA THR A 101 -3.21 12.22 12.54
C THR A 101 -1.90 13.00 12.75
N ASN A 102 -0.84 12.28 13.07
CA ASN A 102 0.53 12.79 13.12
C ASN A 102 1.45 11.91 12.26
N PHE A 103 2.72 12.30 12.13
CA PHE A 103 3.69 11.54 11.34
C PHE A 103 3.84 10.10 11.83
N LEU A 104 3.90 9.91 13.16
CA LEU A 104 4.10 8.60 13.77
C LEU A 104 2.89 7.68 13.55
N VAL A 105 1.67 8.21 13.63
CA VAL A 105 0.42 7.49 13.33
C VAL A 105 0.39 7.07 11.86
N ALA A 106 0.79 7.95 10.94
CA ALA A 106 0.87 7.57 9.53
C ALA A 106 1.88 6.45 9.31
N LEU A 107 3.05 6.51 9.95
CA LEU A 107 4.07 5.48 9.87
C LEU A 107 3.58 4.13 10.43
N VAL A 108 2.96 4.14 11.61
CA VAL A 108 2.40 2.93 12.25
C VAL A 108 1.27 2.33 11.42
N LEU A 109 0.33 3.14 10.94
CA LEU A 109 -0.78 2.66 10.11
C LEU A 109 -0.30 2.10 8.77
N SER A 110 0.68 2.73 8.14
CA SER A 110 1.29 2.20 6.91
C SER A 110 2.06 0.90 7.14
N ALA A 111 2.84 0.80 8.22
CA ALA A 111 3.52 -0.45 8.58
C ALA A 111 2.51 -1.57 8.87
N LEU A 112 1.45 -1.26 9.63
CA LEU A 112 0.36 -2.19 9.91
C LEU A 112 -0.34 -2.63 8.61
N ALA A 113 -0.58 -1.71 7.69
CA ALA A 113 -1.20 -2.03 6.40
C ALA A 113 -0.34 -3.03 5.60
N VAL A 114 0.97 -2.79 5.50
CA VAL A 114 1.90 -3.70 4.83
C VAL A 114 1.91 -5.07 5.50
N ALA A 115 1.98 -5.10 6.83
CA ALA A 115 1.97 -6.36 7.58
C ALA A 115 0.69 -7.16 7.34
N LEU A 116 -0.48 -6.51 7.41
CA LEU A 116 -1.78 -7.14 7.18
C LEU A 116 -1.93 -7.61 5.73
N ALA A 117 -1.50 -6.80 4.76
CA ALA A 117 -1.60 -7.16 3.35
C ALA A 117 -0.69 -8.33 2.99
N ASP A 118 0.60 -8.27 3.35
CA ASP A 118 1.55 -9.35 3.05
C ASP A 118 1.14 -10.65 3.76
N THR A 119 0.68 -10.56 5.01
CA THR A 119 0.17 -11.73 5.75
C THR A 119 -1.10 -12.28 5.09
N GLY A 120 -2.04 -11.43 4.70
CA GLY A 120 -3.26 -11.84 4.00
C GLY A 120 -2.98 -12.54 2.67
N ILE A 121 -2.04 -12.00 1.88
CA ILE A 121 -1.58 -12.61 0.62
C ILE A 121 -0.90 -13.95 0.90
N TYR A 122 -0.01 -14.02 1.89
CA TYR A 122 0.67 -15.25 2.27
C TYR A 122 -0.33 -16.33 2.72
N ILE A 123 -1.34 -15.97 3.51
CA ILE A 123 -2.43 -16.87 3.90
C ILE A 123 -3.09 -17.43 2.65
N VAL A 124 -3.59 -16.56 1.75
CA VAL A 124 -4.30 -17.01 0.54
C VAL A 124 -3.41 -17.92 -0.30
N TYR A 125 -2.15 -17.55 -0.53
CA TYR A 125 -1.20 -18.34 -1.31
C TYR A 125 -0.83 -19.67 -0.66
N SER A 126 -0.76 -19.74 0.67
CA SER A 126 -0.56 -21.01 1.39
C SER A 126 -1.78 -21.91 1.24
N PHE A 127 -2.99 -21.36 1.36
CA PHE A 127 -4.24 -22.10 1.21
C PHE A 127 -4.44 -22.71 -0.18
N ILE A 128 -4.03 -22.01 -1.24
CA ILE A 128 -4.13 -22.51 -2.63
C ILE A 128 -2.89 -23.31 -3.07
N GLY A 129 -1.93 -23.55 -2.17
CA GLY A 129 -0.74 -24.36 -2.45
C GLY A 129 0.32 -23.68 -3.32
N LEU A 130 0.33 -22.35 -3.42
CA LEU A 130 1.37 -21.60 -4.14
C LEU A 130 2.63 -21.34 -3.32
N THR A 131 2.56 -21.48 -2.00
CA THR A 131 3.72 -21.37 -1.11
C THR A 131 3.69 -22.44 -0.04
N GLU A 132 4.81 -23.14 0.12
CA GLU A 132 5.05 -24.15 1.17
C GLU A 132 5.94 -23.61 2.31
N LEU A 133 6.29 -22.32 2.25
CA LEU A 133 7.13 -21.68 3.26
C LEU A 133 6.48 -21.81 4.65
N PRO A 134 7.15 -22.38 5.67
CA PRO A 134 6.63 -22.45 7.04
C PRO A 134 6.40 -21.06 7.64
N TRP A 135 5.44 -20.93 8.57
CA TRP A 135 5.11 -19.66 9.24
C TRP A 135 6.31 -18.99 9.92
N GLN A 136 7.20 -19.76 10.52
CA GLN A 136 8.41 -19.23 11.15
C GLN A 136 9.35 -18.61 10.11
N ASP A 137 9.59 -19.32 9.01
CA ASP A 137 10.41 -18.82 7.91
C ASP A 137 9.76 -17.60 7.24
N TYR A 138 8.43 -17.63 7.01
CA TYR A 138 7.66 -16.48 6.53
C TYR A 138 7.94 -15.22 7.35
N PHE A 139 7.87 -15.32 8.66
CA PHE A 139 8.04 -14.18 9.54
C PHE A 139 9.43 -13.54 9.41
N TYR A 140 10.50 -14.34 9.49
CA TYR A 140 11.87 -13.83 9.51
C TYR A 140 12.44 -13.50 8.14
N ILE A 141 12.06 -14.27 7.12
CA ILE A 141 12.69 -14.23 5.81
C ILE A 141 11.93 -13.32 4.84
N ARG A 142 10.61 -13.19 5.04
CA ARG A 142 9.74 -12.44 4.13
C ARG A 142 9.12 -11.22 4.80
N LEU A 143 8.38 -11.41 5.90
CA LEU A 143 7.59 -10.35 6.51
C LEU A 143 8.47 -9.22 7.08
N ILE A 144 9.46 -9.53 7.92
CA ILE A 144 10.35 -8.51 8.52
C ILE A 144 11.11 -7.72 7.44
N PRO A 145 11.81 -8.36 6.48
CA PRO A 145 12.53 -7.64 5.43
C PRO A 145 11.61 -6.77 4.57
N THR A 146 10.42 -7.29 4.23
CA THR A 146 9.36 -6.56 3.49
C THR A 146 8.90 -5.33 4.26
N LEU A 147 8.59 -5.47 5.55
CA LEU A 147 8.22 -4.35 6.41
C LEU A 147 9.30 -3.27 6.44
N LEU A 148 10.55 -3.65 6.66
CA LEU A 148 11.68 -2.71 6.71
C LEU A 148 11.85 -1.96 5.38
N ALA A 149 11.85 -2.67 4.26
CA ALA A 149 11.99 -2.06 2.94
C ALA A 149 10.85 -1.08 2.63
N ASN A 150 9.61 -1.44 2.96
CA ASN A 150 8.44 -0.59 2.73
C ASN A 150 8.38 0.61 3.68
N VAL A 151 8.81 0.47 4.94
CA VAL A 151 8.92 1.61 5.86
C VAL A 151 10.01 2.59 5.39
N LEU A 152 11.16 2.08 4.91
CA LEU A 152 12.19 2.94 4.33
C LEU A 152 11.65 3.72 3.12
N PHE A 153 10.92 3.05 2.23
CA PHE A 153 10.26 3.71 1.10
C PHE A 153 9.23 4.75 1.55
N LEU A 154 8.46 4.45 2.59
CA LEU A 154 7.49 5.37 3.17
C LEU A 154 8.16 6.67 3.64
N LEU A 155 9.32 6.58 4.31
CA LEU A 155 10.06 7.75 4.78
C LEU A 155 10.49 8.68 3.64
N LEU A 156 10.78 8.12 2.46
CA LEU A 156 11.14 8.90 1.27
C LEU A 156 9.91 9.56 0.63
N ILE A 157 8.81 8.84 0.50
CA ILE A 157 7.64 9.31 -0.23
C ILE A 157 6.70 10.19 0.60
N TYR A 158 6.68 10.02 1.93
CA TYR A 158 5.84 10.78 2.86
C TYR A 158 6.01 12.31 2.72
N PRO A 159 7.22 12.90 2.80
CA PRO A 159 7.39 14.35 2.70
C PRO A 159 7.00 14.90 1.32
N LEU A 160 7.13 14.09 0.25
CA LEU A 160 6.79 14.49 -1.11
C LEU A 160 5.28 14.50 -1.37
N THR A 161 4.55 13.56 -0.77
CA THR A 161 3.13 13.30 -1.09
C THR A 161 2.17 13.96 -0.11
N LYS A 162 2.47 13.96 1.19
CA LYS A 162 1.61 14.56 2.23
C LYS A 162 1.13 15.98 1.89
N PRO A 163 2.00 16.98 1.60
CA PRO A 163 1.54 18.35 1.37
C PRO A 163 0.61 18.46 0.16
N LYS A 164 0.84 17.66 -0.89
CA LYS A 164 0.00 17.61 -2.09
C LYS A 164 -1.36 16.99 -1.77
N LEU A 165 -1.38 15.86 -1.05
CA LEU A 165 -2.62 15.16 -0.67
C LEU A 165 -3.51 16.04 0.21
N VAL A 166 -2.95 16.71 1.21
CA VAL A 166 -3.69 17.63 2.08
C VAL A 166 -4.26 18.79 1.26
N LYS A 167 -3.44 19.44 0.42
CA LYS A 167 -3.89 20.54 -0.45
C LYS A 167 -5.06 20.11 -1.34
N TRP A 168 -4.93 18.95 -2.00
CA TRP A 168 -5.97 18.42 -2.89
C TRP A 168 -7.25 18.00 -2.16
N SER A 169 -7.14 17.53 -0.93
CA SER A 169 -8.31 17.27 -0.08
C SER A 169 -9.06 18.57 0.19
N THR A 170 -8.35 19.60 0.66
CA THR A 170 -8.94 20.92 0.96
C THR A 170 -9.58 21.55 -0.29
N GLU A 171 -8.91 21.53 -1.44
CA GLU A 171 -9.48 22.03 -2.71
C GLU A 171 -10.76 21.29 -3.09
N ARG A 172 -10.79 19.97 -2.95
CA ARG A 172 -11.96 19.17 -3.34
C ARG A 172 -13.17 19.45 -2.46
N PHE A 173 -12.97 19.56 -1.15
CA PHE A 173 -14.08 19.62 -0.20
C PHE A 173 -14.48 21.05 0.20
N ASN A 174 -13.58 22.04 0.17
CA ASN A 174 -13.98 23.45 0.38
C ASN A 174 -14.76 24.04 -0.80
N THR A 175 -14.56 23.54 -2.02
CA THR A 175 -15.33 24.00 -3.19
C THR A 175 -16.77 23.47 -3.17
N SER A 176 -17.04 22.40 -2.42
CA SER A 176 -18.36 21.76 -2.34
C SER A 176 -19.35 22.45 -1.38
N GLY A 177 -18.90 23.44 -0.61
CA GLY A 177 -19.74 24.26 0.28
C GLY A 177 -20.18 25.59 -0.33
N LYS A 178 -19.95 25.81 -1.63
CA LYS A 178 -20.34 27.03 -2.37
C LYS A 178 -21.41 26.79 -3.46
N LEU A 179 -22.13 25.67 -3.38
CA LEU A 179 -23.27 25.35 -4.25
C LEU A 179 -24.55 25.31 -3.43
#